data_AF-S9VAL7-F1
#
_entry.id   AF-S9VAL7-F1
#
_cell.length_a   1.000
_cell.length_b   1.000
_cell.length_c   1.000
_cell.angle_alpha   90.00
_cell.angle_beta   90.00
_cell.angle_gamma   90.00
#
_symmetry.space_group_name_H-M   'P 1'
#
loop_
_entity.id
_entity.type
_entity.pdbx_description
1 polymer ?
#
loop_
_entity_poly.entity_id
_entity_poly.type
_entity_poly.pdbx_seq_one_letter_code
_entity_poly.pdbx_strand_id
1 'polypeptide(L)'
;MPGRHGKQRVKKKKSKRQPVTEMEKTLKDSIHGRKRKEKQILKVLVPPRVASKTNKVTFSTQLPMFSSFSAKNEKVKPVKGKK
;
A
#
# COMPACT_ATOMS: atom_id res chain seq x y z
N MET A 1 -7.25 30.93 29.43
CA MET A 1 -8.17 29.77 29.23
C MET A 1 -7.40 28.49 29.58
N PRO A 2 -7.87 27.63 30.50
CA PRO A 2 -7.16 26.40 30.85
C PRO A 2 -7.07 25.45 29.64
N GLY A 3 -5.85 24.95 29.39
CA GLY A 3 -5.40 24.37 28.13
C GLY A 3 -5.90 22.97 27.79
N ARG A 4 -5.74 22.65 26.50
CA ARG A 4 -6.10 21.42 25.77
C ARG A 4 -5.32 20.17 26.23
N HIS A 5 -5.38 19.81 27.50
CA HIS A 5 -4.99 18.45 27.91
C HIS A 5 -6.26 17.62 28.05
N GLY A 6 -6.43 16.68 27.10
CA GLY A 6 -7.60 15.82 27.03
C GLY A 6 -7.91 15.18 28.38
N LYS A 7 -9.21 15.05 28.68
CA LYS A 7 -9.77 14.49 29.92
C LYS A 7 -8.83 13.41 30.47
N GLN A 8 -8.24 13.66 31.64
CA GLN A 8 -7.44 12.68 32.36
C GLN A 8 -8.27 11.38 32.44
N ARG A 9 -7.86 10.34 31.71
CA ARG A 9 -8.55 9.05 31.74
C ARG A 9 -8.34 8.46 33.12
N VAL A 10 -9.32 8.64 34.00
CA VAL A 10 -9.36 7.98 35.30
C VAL A 10 -9.30 6.48 35.04
N LYS A 11 -8.17 5.84 35.36
CA LYS A 11 -8.01 4.39 35.26
C LYS A 11 -9.00 3.77 36.25
N LYS A 12 -10.07 3.15 35.73
CA LYS A 12 -11.01 2.38 36.57
C LYS A 12 -10.21 1.32 37.34
N LYS A 13 -10.47 1.18 38.64
CA LYS A 13 -9.91 0.07 39.44
C LYS A 13 -10.22 -1.24 38.72
N LYS A 14 -9.20 -2.04 38.42
CA LYS A 14 -9.38 -3.35 37.76
C LYS A 14 -10.28 -4.20 38.68
N SER A 15 -11.32 -4.81 38.13
CA SER A 15 -12.29 -5.59 38.91
C SER A 15 -11.62 -6.74 39.66
N LYS A 16 -12.17 -7.15 40.82
CA LYS A 16 -11.81 -8.36 41.58
C LYS A 16 -12.11 -9.70 40.84
N ARG A 17 -12.16 -9.69 39.51
CA ARG A 17 -12.40 -10.91 38.73
C ARG A 17 -11.17 -11.79 38.85
N GLN A 18 -11.39 -13.08 39.09
CA GLN A 18 -10.34 -14.08 39.06
C GLN A 18 -9.63 -14.03 37.70
N PRO A 19 -8.29 -14.19 37.65
CA PRO A 19 -7.57 -14.24 36.39
C PRO A 19 -8.10 -15.43 35.57
N VAL A 20 -8.32 -15.17 34.28
CA VAL A 20 -8.77 -16.20 33.33
C VAL A 20 -7.71 -17.29 33.25
N THR A 21 -8.13 -18.53 33.50
CA THR A 21 -7.25 -19.70 33.43
C THR A 21 -6.74 -19.92 32.00
N GLU A 22 -5.61 -20.61 31.85
CA GLU A 22 -5.06 -20.92 30.53
C GLU A 22 -6.01 -21.78 29.71
N MET A 23 -6.71 -22.72 30.36
CA MET A 23 -7.73 -23.56 29.74
C MET A 23 -8.94 -22.75 29.25
N GLU A 24 -9.40 -21.76 30.01
CA GLU A 24 -10.47 -20.87 29.54
C GLU A 24 -10.05 -20.03 28.33
N LYS A 25 -8.78 -19.61 28.27
CA LYS A 25 -8.24 -18.91 27.10
C LYS A 25 -8.21 -19.84 25.88
N THR A 26 -7.72 -21.06 26.04
CA THR A 26 -7.65 -22.02 24.92
C THR A 26 -9.05 -22.40 24.40
N LEU A 27 -10.03 -22.59 25.29
CA LEU A 27 -11.42 -22.84 24.92
C LEU A 27 -12.03 -21.65 24.17
N LYS A 28 -11.83 -20.42 24.66
CA LYS A 28 -12.29 -19.21 23.97
C LYS A 28 -11.64 -19.05 22.60
N ASP A 29 -10.34 -19.32 22.49
CA ASP A 29 -9.60 -19.29 21.24
C ASP A 29 -9.99 -20.41 20.27
N SER A 30 -10.43 -21.56 20.78
CA SER A 30 -10.94 -22.67 19.96
C SER A 30 -12.30 -22.31 19.34
N ILE A 31 -13.18 -21.66 20.11
CA ILE A 31 -14.53 -21.28 19.66
C ILE A 31 -14.50 -20.03 18.76
N HIS A 32 -13.79 -18.98 19.17
CA HIS A 32 -13.82 -17.66 18.51
C HIS A 32 -12.55 -17.33 17.72
N GLY A 33 -11.42 -17.97 18.05
CA GLY A 33 -10.11 -17.71 17.43
C GLY A 33 -9.79 -18.60 16.23
N ARG A 34 -10.67 -19.57 15.87
CA ARG A 34 -10.42 -20.55 14.81
C ARG A 34 -10.03 -19.92 13.47
N LYS A 35 -10.83 -18.95 13.00
CA LYS A 35 -10.57 -18.18 11.77
C LYS A 35 -9.27 -17.36 11.83
N ARG A 36 -8.86 -16.91 13.03
CA ARG A 36 -7.61 -16.14 13.22
C ARG A 36 -6.40 -17.06 13.13
N LYS A 37 -6.45 -18.23 13.76
CA LYS A 37 -5.40 -19.26 13.68
C LYS A 37 -5.25 -19.80 12.27
N GLU A 38 -6.37 -20.11 11.61
CA GLU A 38 -6.38 -20.50 10.19
C GLU A 38 -5.74 -19.43 9.30
N LYS A 39 -6.10 -18.15 9.47
CA LYS A 39 -5.45 -17.04 8.75
C LYS A 39 -3.96 -16.92 9.05
N GLN A 40 -3.52 -17.18 10.29
CA GLN A 40 -2.09 -17.15 10.65
C GLN A 40 -1.33 -18.30 9.99
N ILE A 41 -1.89 -19.50 10.00
CA ILE A 41 -1.32 -20.69 9.35
C ILE A 41 -1.23 -20.47 7.83
N LEU A 42 -2.32 -20.02 7.21
CA LEU A 42 -2.38 -19.76 5.77
C LEU A 42 -1.42 -18.66 5.32
N LYS A 43 -1.08 -17.68 6.17
CA LYS A 43 -0.06 -16.67 5.84
C LYS A 43 1.34 -17.25 5.66
N VAL A 44 1.66 -18.34 6.36
CA VAL A 44 2.98 -18.99 6.26
C VAL A 44 3.02 -19.94 5.06
N LEU A 45 1.92 -20.62 4.79
CA LEU A 45 1.85 -21.65 3.74
C LEU A 45 1.49 -21.09 2.36
N VAL A 46 0.70 -20.03 2.29
CA VAL A 46 0.23 -19.45 1.03
C VAL A 46 1.10 -18.25 0.68
N PRO A 47 1.81 -18.27 -0.47
CA PRO A 47 2.55 -17.11 -0.95
C PRO A 47 1.62 -15.89 -1.06
N PRO A 48 2.12 -14.68 -0.76
CA PRO A 48 1.33 -13.47 -0.93
C PRO A 48 0.82 -13.36 -2.37
N ARG A 49 -0.44 -12.94 -2.54
CA ARG A 49 -1.03 -12.75 -3.87
C ARG A 49 -0.21 -11.72 -4.65
N VAL A 50 0.47 -12.18 -5.70
CA VAL A 50 1.25 -11.32 -6.59
C VAL A 50 0.27 -10.71 -7.60
N ALA A 51 -0.09 -9.44 -7.42
CA ALA A 51 -0.85 -8.70 -8.41
C ALA A 51 0.10 -8.33 -9.57
N SER A 52 -0.19 -8.80 -10.78
CA SER A 52 0.59 -8.44 -11.96
C SER A 52 0.38 -6.96 -12.28
N LYS A 53 1.44 -6.18 -12.15
CA LYS A 53 1.48 -4.80 -12.66
C LYS A 53 1.69 -4.89 -14.17
N THR A 54 0.62 -4.95 -14.93
CA THR A 54 0.71 -4.94 -16.40
C THR A 54 1.02 -3.52 -16.86
N ASN A 55 2.27 -3.29 -17.26
CA ASN A 55 2.63 -2.07 -17.98
C ASN A 55 2.06 -2.20 -19.40
N LYS A 56 1.09 -1.34 -19.75
CA LYS A 56 0.56 -1.26 -21.10
C LYS A 56 1.64 -0.68 -22.00
N VAL A 57 2.35 -1.54 -22.72
CA VAL A 57 3.30 -1.12 -23.76
C VAL A 57 2.49 -0.83 -25.01
N THR A 58 2.44 0.44 -25.42
CA THR A 58 1.83 0.86 -26.68
C THR A 58 2.89 0.82 -27.77
N PHE A 59 2.70 -0.05 -28.76
CA PHE A 59 3.55 -0.07 -29.95
C PHE A 59 3.07 0.99 -30.94
N SER A 60 3.97 1.89 -31.36
CA SER A 60 3.70 2.80 -32.46
C SER A 60 3.74 2.02 -33.77
N THR A 61 2.63 2.03 -34.51
CA THR A 61 2.57 1.48 -35.88
C THR A 61 3.07 2.47 -36.93
N GLN A 62 3.37 3.72 -36.53
CA GLN A 62 3.93 4.71 -37.44
C GLN A 62 5.44 4.53 -37.56
N LEU A 63 5.86 4.08 -38.73
CA LEU A 63 7.26 4.10 -39.14
C LEU A 63 7.69 5.55 -39.45
N PRO A 64 8.90 5.96 -39.06
CA PRO A 64 9.41 7.32 -39.31
C PRO A 64 9.53 7.66 -40.80
N MET A 65 9.50 6.65 -41.69
CA MET A 65 9.45 6.85 -43.14
C MET A 65 8.11 7.41 -43.63
N PHE A 66 7.02 7.24 -42.87
CA PHE A 66 5.67 7.71 -43.24
C PHE A 66 5.21 8.90 -42.40
N SER A 67 6.04 9.43 -41.50
CA SER A 67 5.78 10.77 -40.96
C SER A 67 5.97 11.73 -42.11
N SER A 68 4.88 12.35 -42.58
CA SER A 68 4.98 13.50 -43.45
C SER A 68 5.88 14.49 -42.73
N PHE A 69 7.09 14.71 -43.26
CA PHE A 69 7.90 15.84 -42.86
C PHE A 69 7.09 17.06 -43.24
N SER A 70 6.26 17.53 -42.31
CA SER A 70 5.74 18.88 -42.36
C SER A 70 7.00 19.73 -42.29
N ALA A 71 7.51 20.07 -43.47
CA ALA A 71 8.58 21.04 -43.67
C ALA A 71 8.02 22.38 -43.22
N LYS A 72 7.91 22.56 -41.90
CA LYS A 72 7.83 23.87 -41.30
C LYS A 72 9.22 24.43 -41.49
N ASN A 73 9.29 25.32 -42.49
CA ASN A 73 10.41 26.19 -42.79
C ASN A 73 11.01 26.79 -41.52
N GLU A 74 12.00 26.11 -40.93
CA GLU A 74 12.85 26.71 -39.93
C GLU A 74 13.91 27.52 -40.67
N LYS A 75 13.66 28.82 -40.77
CA LYS A 75 14.66 29.81 -41.17
C LYS A 75 15.86 29.66 -40.23
N VAL A 76 16.93 29.07 -40.76
CA VAL A 76 18.24 28.97 -40.10
C VAL A 76 18.69 30.40 -39.75
N LYS A 77 18.74 30.71 -38.45
CA LYS A 77 19.41 31.93 -37.97
C LYS A 77 20.92 31.69 -38.01
N PRO A 78 21.73 32.63 -38.53
CA PRO A 78 23.18 32.44 -38.58
C PRO A 78 23.77 32.49 -37.18
N VAL A 79 24.61 31.49 -36.89
CA VAL A 79 25.44 31.42 -35.68
C VAL A 79 26.49 32.53 -35.77
N LYS A 80 26.40 33.53 -34.90
CA LYS A 80 27.51 34.47 -34.66
C LYS A 80 28.53 33.79 -33.75
N GLY A 81 29.70 33.45 -34.31
CA GLY A 81 30.86 33.04 -33.54
C GLY A 81 31.30 34.15 -32.58
N LYS A 82 31.62 33.77 -31.35
CA LYS A 82 32.36 34.61 -30.39
C LYS A 82 33.78 34.08 -30.29
N LYS A 83 34.74 34.99 -30.49
CA LYS A 83 36.13 34.86 -30.04
C LYS A 83 36.17 34.95 -28.52
#